data_AF-A0A938KAJ4-F1
#
_entry.id   AF-A0A938KAJ4-F1
#
_cell.length_a   1.000
_cell.length_b   1.000
_cell.length_c   1.000
_cell.angle_alpha   90.00
_cell.angle_beta   90.00
_cell.angle_gamma   90.00
#
_symmetry.space_group_name_H-M   'P 1'
#
loop_
_entity.id
_entity.type
_entity.pdbx_description
1 polymer ?
#
loop_
_entity_poly.entity_id
_entity_poly.type
_entity_poly.pdbx_seq_one_letter_code
_entity_poly.pdbx_strand_id
1 'polypeptide(L)'
;MVLLAFPALAQKPGARPVPKYDVLFVVDISLSMSREKEAVAQTVFNLIRTSLADKMATGDRLGVWTFNERVYTTRFPPETWTPERGEIIADRIARYLRSLRYERQSQPGKAIAEILKTARTSKSLTVFLLSNGDAPVVGTPFDRSLNVLYREYRTDLQRVGKPFVTRFTIDNGQFVTWDVSADLGQSKEAENTSPSKSIAVLPTNSPRRRARLLPSFLNR
;
A
#
# COMPACT_ATOMS: atom_id res chain seq x y z
N MET A 1 -26.70 12.88 -62.25
CA MET A 1 -26.11 13.43 -61.01
C MET A 1 -26.14 12.33 -59.97
N VAL A 2 -25.05 11.58 -59.82
CA VAL A 2 -24.97 10.41 -58.92
C VAL A 2 -24.39 10.88 -57.59
N LEU A 3 -25.20 10.79 -56.53
CA LEU A 3 -24.78 11.09 -55.16
C LEU A 3 -24.02 9.86 -54.62
N LEU A 4 -22.71 9.98 -54.44
CA LEU A 4 -21.90 8.95 -53.77
C LEU A 4 -22.09 9.08 -52.26
N ALA A 5 -22.76 8.10 -51.67
CA ALA A 5 -22.84 7.94 -50.22
C ALA A 5 -21.53 7.33 -49.71
N PHE A 6 -20.78 8.08 -48.89
CA PHE A 6 -19.63 7.55 -48.17
C PHE A 6 -20.12 6.70 -46.99
N PRO A 7 -19.63 5.46 -46.80
CA PRO A 7 -19.91 4.72 -45.59
C PRO A 7 -19.13 5.35 -44.43
N ALA A 8 -19.84 5.77 -43.38
CA ALA A 8 -19.21 6.13 -42.12
C ALA A 8 -18.55 4.88 -41.52
N LEU A 9 -17.23 4.84 -41.53
CA LEU A 9 -16.47 3.85 -40.77
C LEU A 9 -16.80 4.03 -39.29
N ALA A 10 -17.52 3.07 -38.72
CA ALA A 10 -17.71 2.96 -37.28
C ALA A 10 -16.33 2.85 -36.61
N GLN A 11 -15.87 3.93 -35.98
CA GLN A 11 -14.69 3.88 -35.12
C GLN A 11 -15.02 2.98 -33.93
N LYS A 12 -14.41 1.79 -33.91
CA LYS A 12 -14.40 0.92 -32.73
C LYS A 12 -13.93 1.77 -31.56
N PRO A 13 -14.67 1.87 -30.43
CA PRO A 13 -14.22 2.66 -29.29
C PRO A 13 -12.80 2.24 -28.94
N GLY A 14 -11.84 3.14 -29.16
CA GLY A 14 -10.45 2.87 -28.85
C GLY A 14 -10.35 2.42 -27.41
N ALA A 15 -9.67 1.30 -27.16
CA ALA A 15 -9.44 0.83 -25.81
C ALA A 15 -8.87 2.00 -25.00
N ARG A 16 -9.61 2.43 -23.96
CA ARG A 16 -9.21 3.57 -23.14
C ARG A 16 -7.81 3.24 -22.58
N PRO A 17 -6.79 4.09 -22.77
CA PRO A 17 -5.44 3.79 -22.31
C PRO A 17 -5.46 3.43 -20.83
N VAL A 18 -4.92 2.26 -20.48
CA VAL A 18 -4.77 1.87 -19.08
C VAL A 18 -3.84 2.90 -18.44
N PRO A 19 -4.25 3.58 -17.35
CA PRO A 19 -3.39 4.56 -16.71
C PRO A 19 -2.10 3.90 -16.25
N LYS A 20 -0.96 4.41 -16.73
CA LYS A 20 0.35 4.07 -16.20
C LYS A 20 0.54 4.79 -14.86
N TYR A 21 1.10 4.09 -13.88
CA TYR A 21 1.54 4.67 -12.61
C TYR A 21 3.01 4.37 -12.40
N ASP A 22 3.71 5.31 -11.78
CA ASP A 22 5.08 5.12 -11.29
C ASP A 22 5.03 4.89 -9.76
N VAL A 23 4.07 5.52 -9.07
CA VAL A 23 3.72 5.26 -7.67
C VAL A 23 2.22 5.01 -7.50
N LEU A 24 1.85 4.02 -6.69
CA LEU A 24 0.47 3.65 -6.43
C LEU A 24 0.21 3.38 -4.94
N PHE A 25 -0.69 4.15 -4.34
CA PHE A 25 -1.25 3.83 -3.03
C PHE A 25 -2.46 2.91 -3.21
N VAL A 26 -2.51 1.82 -2.46
CA VAL A 26 -3.62 0.87 -2.47
C VAL A 26 -4.13 0.72 -1.05
N VAL A 27 -5.32 1.27 -0.78
CA VAL A 27 -5.83 1.43 0.58
C VAL A 27 -6.99 0.49 0.85
N ASP A 28 -6.87 -0.30 1.90
CA ASP A 28 -7.97 -1.12 2.42
C ASP A 28 -9.03 -0.22 3.08
N ILE A 29 -10.23 -0.21 2.51
CA ILE A 29 -11.41 0.50 3.02
C ILE A 29 -12.48 -0.47 3.52
N SER A 30 -12.07 -1.66 3.98
CA SER A 30 -12.94 -2.63 4.63
C SER A 30 -13.45 -2.15 5.99
N LEU A 31 -14.52 -2.77 6.49
CA LEU A 31 -15.11 -2.44 7.78
C LEU A 31 -14.12 -2.60 8.95
N SER A 32 -13.22 -3.58 8.88
CA SER A 32 -12.21 -3.82 9.93
C SER A 32 -11.16 -2.71 10.02
N MET A 33 -11.01 -1.89 8.98
CA MET A 33 -10.13 -0.72 8.92
C MET A 33 -10.81 0.59 9.38
N SER A 34 -12.09 0.53 9.76
CA SER A 34 -12.89 1.74 10.03
C SER A 34 -12.38 2.57 11.22
N ARG A 35 -11.74 1.92 12.20
CA ARG A 35 -11.17 2.59 13.38
C ARG A 35 -9.87 3.32 13.05
N GLU A 36 -9.14 2.81 12.06
CA GLU A 36 -7.84 3.30 11.60
C GLU A 36 -7.98 4.36 10.51
N LYS A 37 -9.20 4.70 10.08
CA LYS A 37 -9.49 5.62 8.97
C LYS A 37 -8.68 6.93 9.01
N GLU A 38 -8.63 7.57 10.18
CA GLU A 38 -7.89 8.83 10.33
C GLU A 38 -6.37 8.59 10.25
N ALA A 39 -5.89 7.52 10.90
CA ALA A 39 -4.48 7.15 10.84
C ALA A 39 -4.03 6.80 9.43
N VAL A 40 -4.86 6.10 8.64
CA VAL A 40 -4.61 5.77 7.23
C VAL A 40 -4.43 7.03 6.40
N ALA A 41 -5.35 7.99 6.52
CA ALA A 41 -5.26 9.25 5.79
C ALA A 41 -3.97 10.02 6.15
N GLN A 42 -3.64 10.06 7.44
CA GLN A 42 -2.42 10.72 7.92
C GLN A 42 -1.14 9.99 7.47
N THR A 43 -1.12 8.66 7.48
CA THR A 43 0.02 7.86 7.00
C THR A 43 0.26 8.09 5.51
N VAL A 44 -0.79 8.14 4.68
CA VAL A 44 -0.64 8.45 3.25
C VAL A 44 -0.13 9.87 3.04
N PHE A 45 -0.68 10.85 3.78
CA PHE A 45 -0.18 12.24 3.74
C PHE A 45 1.32 12.31 4.05
N ASN A 46 1.75 11.66 5.14
CA ASN A 46 3.14 11.64 5.56
C ASN A 46 4.03 10.94 4.51
N LEU A 47 3.61 9.79 3.98
CA LEU A 47 4.36 9.05 2.94
C LEU A 47 4.62 9.90 1.71
N ILE A 48 3.62 10.65 1.26
CA ILE A 48 3.78 11.54 0.12
C ILE A 48 4.78 12.65 0.43
N ARG A 49 4.72 13.24 1.62
CA ARG A 49 5.63 14.33 2.02
C ARG A 49 7.06 13.89 2.28
N THR A 50 7.27 12.71 2.86
CA THR A 50 8.59 12.31 3.36
C THR A 50 9.29 11.27 2.49
N SER A 51 8.54 10.47 1.74
CA SER A 51 9.10 9.31 1.04
C SER A 51 9.08 9.46 -0.48
N LEU A 52 8.24 10.36 -1.03
CA LEU A 52 8.13 10.54 -2.48
C LEU A 52 8.94 11.71 -3.02
N ALA A 53 9.30 12.70 -2.20
CA ALA A 53 10.06 13.87 -2.61
C ALA A 53 11.36 13.51 -3.37
N ASP A 54 12.08 12.50 -2.90
CA ASP A 54 13.36 12.06 -3.50
C ASP A 54 13.21 10.86 -4.45
N LYS A 55 12.01 10.27 -4.56
CA LYS A 55 11.77 9.04 -5.32
C LYS A 55 10.95 9.24 -6.59
N MET A 56 10.28 10.38 -6.73
CA MET A 56 9.46 10.69 -7.90
C MET A 56 10.06 11.84 -8.71
N ALA A 57 10.24 11.61 -10.01
CA ALA A 57 10.63 12.65 -10.94
C ALA A 57 9.43 13.52 -11.34
N THR A 58 9.70 14.78 -11.70
CA THR A 58 8.67 15.65 -12.29
C THR A 58 8.05 14.98 -13.53
N GLY A 59 6.73 14.84 -13.54
CA GLY A 59 5.98 14.16 -14.60
C GLY A 59 5.55 12.73 -14.27
N ASP A 60 6.10 12.12 -13.21
CA ASP A 60 5.69 10.79 -12.75
C ASP A 60 4.20 10.77 -12.35
N ARG A 61 3.58 9.60 -12.48
CA ARG A 61 2.14 9.42 -12.23
C ARG A 61 1.89 8.74 -10.89
N LEU A 62 1.15 9.43 -10.02
CA LEU A 62 0.69 8.93 -8.73
C LEU A 62 -0.76 8.48 -8.81
N GLY A 63 -1.02 7.24 -8.39
CA GLY A 63 -2.35 6.66 -8.30
C GLY A 63 -2.80 6.43 -6.86
N VAL A 64 -4.12 6.46 -6.65
CA VAL A 64 -4.76 6.00 -5.41
C VAL A 64 -5.88 5.04 -5.76
N TRP A 65 -5.72 3.79 -5.36
CA TRP A 65 -6.76 2.78 -5.40
C TRP A 65 -7.26 2.50 -3.99
N THR A 66 -8.50 2.06 -3.93
CA THR A 66 -9.11 1.61 -2.68
C THR A 66 -9.70 0.24 -2.91
N PHE A 67 -9.74 -0.60 -1.88
CA PHE A 67 -10.34 -1.92 -2.01
C PHE A 67 -11.06 -2.36 -0.74
N ASN A 68 -12.05 -3.22 -0.92
CA ASN A 68 -12.67 -4.03 0.11
C ASN A 68 -12.92 -5.42 -0.51
N GLU A 69 -14.16 -5.82 -0.72
CA GLU A 69 -14.52 -7.02 -1.49
C GLU A 69 -14.27 -6.86 -3.00
N ARG A 70 -14.11 -5.61 -3.46
CA ARG A 70 -13.83 -5.18 -4.83
C ARG A 70 -12.66 -4.19 -4.82
N VAL A 71 -11.99 -4.06 -5.96
CA VAL A 71 -10.91 -3.07 -6.17
C VAL A 71 -11.48 -1.91 -6.97
N TYR A 72 -11.28 -0.69 -6.49
CA TYR A 72 -11.70 0.54 -7.14
C TYR A 72 -10.47 1.30 -7.64
N THR A 73 -10.26 1.24 -8.96
CA THR A 73 -9.05 1.77 -9.61
C THR A 73 -9.23 3.17 -10.24
N THR A 74 -10.46 3.68 -10.28
CA THR A 74 -10.83 4.92 -11.00
C THR A 74 -11.52 5.97 -10.15
N ARG A 75 -11.77 5.72 -8.86
CA ARG A 75 -12.52 6.63 -7.98
C ARG A 75 -11.76 7.90 -7.63
N PHE A 76 -10.43 7.81 -7.59
CA PHE A 76 -9.56 8.96 -7.44
C PHE A 76 -8.82 9.20 -8.77
N PRO A 77 -8.85 10.42 -9.32
CA PRO A 77 -8.14 10.71 -10.56
C PRO A 77 -6.61 10.61 -10.34
N PRO A 78 -5.85 10.02 -11.28
CA PRO A 78 -4.38 10.02 -11.19
C PRO A 78 -3.82 11.44 -11.14
N GLU A 79 -2.81 11.66 -10.30
CA GLU A 79 -2.11 12.94 -10.18
C GLU A 79 -0.76 12.89 -10.90
N THR A 80 -0.41 13.99 -11.57
CA THR A 80 0.94 14.18 -12.12
C THR A 80 1.81 14.83 -11.06
N TRP A 81 2.92 14.20 -10.73
CA TRP A 81 3.84 14.65 -9.71
C TRP A 81 4.68 15.84 -10.17
N THR A 82 4.74 16.86 -9.32
CA THR A 82 5.83 17.84 -9.31
C THR A 82 6.18 18.11 -7.84
N PRO A 83 7.45 18.37 -7.48
CA PRO A 83 7.85 18.64 -6.10
C PRO A 83 7.02 19.75 -5.44
N GLU A 84 6.71 20.80 -6.20
CA GLU A 84 5.95 21.97 -5.73
C GLU A 84 4.49 21.64 -5.40
N ARG A 85 3.94 20.59 -6.00
CA ARG A 85 2.55 20.16 -5.80
C ARG A 85 2.41 19.05 -4.77
N GLY A 86 3.51 18.52 -4.23
CA GLY A 86 3.51 17.36 -3.35
C GLY A 86 2.60 17.52 -2.13
N GLU A 87 2.65 18.68 -1.46
CA GLU A 87 1.79 18.99 -0.31
C GLU A 87 0.30 19.05 -0.69
N ILE A 88 -0.03 19.74 -1.78
CA ILE A 88 -1.40 19.85 -2.28
C ILE A 88 -1.95 18.47 -2.68
N ILE A 89 -1.13 17.64 -3.31
CA ILE A 89 -1.50 16.25 -3.68
C ILE A 89 -1.75 15.43 -2.40
N ALA A 90 -0.85 15.51 -1.42
CA ALA A 90 -0.99 14.81 -0.14
C ALA A 90 -2.30 15.17 0.56
N ASP A 91 -2.62 16.47 0.68
CA ASP A 91 -3.85 16.95 1.31
C ASP A 91 -5.12 16.50 0.60
N ARG A 92 -5.12 16.53 -0.74
CA ARG A 92 -6.27 16.08 -1.55
C ARG A 92 -6.53 14.59 -1.35
N ILE A 93 -5.48 13.77 -1.33
CA ILE A 93 -5.59 12.33 -1.11
C ILE A 93 -6.06 12.04 0.32
N ALA A 94 -5.47 12.69 1.33
CA ALA A 94 -5.86 12.49 2.72
C ALA A 94 -7.34 12.87 2.95
N ARG A 95 -7.79 14.02 2.43
CA ARG A 95 -9.22 14.41 2.49
C ARG A 95 -10.12 13.43 1.76
N TYR A 96 -9.71 12.95 0.59
CA TYR A 96 -10.44 11.90 -0.12
C TYR A 96 -10.61 10.65 0.73
N LEU A 97 -9.53 10.10 1.31
CA LEU A 97 -9.59 8.91 2.17
C LEU A 97 -10.47 9.14 3.42
N ARG A 98 -10.40 10.32 4.04
CA ARG A 98 -11.29 10.73 5.14
C ARG A 98 -12.76 10.82 4.74
N SER A 99 -13.08 11.07 3.47
CA SER A 99 -14.46 11.14 3.00
C SER A 99 -15.09 9.76 2.76
N LEU A 100 -14.27 8.71 2.60
CA LEU A 100 -14.76 7.39 2.22
C LEU A 100 -15.50 6.68 3.36
N ARG A 101 -16.52 5.91 2.99
CA ARG A 101 -17.15 4.94 3.89
C ARG A 101 -16.33 3.65 3.89
N TYR A 102 -16.00 3.18 5.10
CA TYR A 102 -15.30 1.92 5.30
C TYR A 102 -16.33 0.81 5.52
N GLU A 103 -16.32 -0.19 4.65
CA GLU A 103 -17.38 -1.19 4.58
C GLU A 103 -16.93 -2.47 3.90
N ARG A 104 -17.71 -3.54 4.09
CA ARG A 104 -17.46 -4.88 3.53
C ARG A 104 -16.17 -5.51 4.06
N GLN A 105 -15.89 -6.72 3.61
CA GLN A 105 -14.71 -7.49 4.02
C GLN A 105 -13.51 -7.15 3.13
N SER A 106 -12.31 -7.26 3.68
CA SER A 106 -11.08 -7.07 2.92
C SER A 106 -10.80 -8.25 1.99
N GLN A 107 -10.36 -7.97 0.76
CA GLN A 107 -9.88 -8.97 -0.21
C GLN A 107 -8.54 -8.54 -0.83
N PRO A 108 -7.42 -8.57 -0.07
CA PRO A 108 -6.12 -8.06 -0.54
C PRO A 108 -5.62 -8.81 -1.79
N GLY A 109 -5.90 -10.11 -1.92
CA GLY A 109 -5.52 -10.89 -3.09
C GLY A 109 -6.10 -10.35 -4.41
N LYS A 110 -7.31 -9.77 -4.38
CA LYS A 110 -7.88 -9.11 -5.57
C LYS A 110 -7.12 -7.84 -5.92
N ALA A 111 -6.71 -7.07 -4.91
CA ALA A 111 -5.89 -5.88 -5.10
C ALA A 111 -4.52 -6.24 -5.71
N ILE A 112 -3.85 -7.28 -5.18
CA ILE A 112 -2.59 -7.80 -5.73
C ILE A 112 -2.74 -8.23 -7.19
N ALA A 113 -3.82 -8.92 -7.55
CA ALA A 113 -4.07 -9.31 -8.94
C ALA A 113 -4.21 -8.11 -9.88
N GLU A 114 -4.93 -7.06 -9.48
CA GLU A 114 -5.07 -5.82 -10.28
C GLU A 114 -3.77 -5.01 -10.34
N ILE A 115 -2.99 -4.99 -9.26
CA ILE A 115 -1.65 -4.39 -9.23
C ILE A 115 -0.78 -5.06 -10.29
N LEU A 116 -0.71 -6.39 -10.31
CA LEU A 116 0.11 -7.14 -11.27
C LEU A 116 -0.32 -6.92 -12.73
N LYS A 117 -1.62 -6.81 -13.00
CA LYS A 117 -2.12 -6.46 -14.34
C LYS A 117 -1.62 -5.07 -14.78
N THR A 118 -1.67 -4.11 -13.87
CA THR A 118 -1.26 -2.72 -14.15
C THR A 118 0.25 -2.59 -14.25
N ALA A 119 1.01 -3.31 -13.42
CA ALA A 119 2.46 -3.31 -13.44
C ALA A 119 3.05 -3.75 -14.79
N ARG A 120 2.33 -4.57 -15.58
CA ARG A 120 2.74 -4.93 -16.94
C ARG A 120 2.76 -3.76 -17.93
N THR A 121 2.10 -2.65 -17.59
CA THR A 121 2.07 -1.42 -18.40
C THR A 121 3.11 -0.38 -17.96
N SER A 122 3.79 -0.63 -16.84
CA SER A 122 4.83 0.23 -16.28
C SER A 122 6.19 -0.45 -16.38
N LYS A 123 7.26 0.32 -16.63
CA LYS A 123 8.64 -0.21 -16.55
C LYS A 123 9.00 -0.58 -15.11
N SER A 124 8.65 0.32 -14.20
CA SER A 124 8.78 0.15 -12.75
C SER A 124 7.53 0.75 -12.09
N LEU A 125 7.07 0.11 -11.01
CA LEU A 125 5.93 0.55 -10.21
C LEU A 125 6.25 0.35 -8.73
N THR A 126 6.22 1.44 -7.96
CA THR A 126 6.25 1.36 -6.50
C THR A 126 4.84 1.39 -5.93
N VAL A 127 4.49 0.38 -5.14
CA VAL A 127 3.17 0.24 -4.53
C VAL A 127 3.28 0.36 -3.02
N PHE A 128 2.38 1.12 -2.41
CA PHE A 128 2.16 1.16 -0.96
C PHE A 128 0.79 0.57 -0.65
N LEU A 129 0.75 -0.63 -0.11
CA LEU A 129 -0.46 -1.29 0.37
C LEU A 129 -0.68 -0.95 1.84
N LEU A 130 -1.82 -0.32 2.16
CA LEU A 130 -2.22 -0.01 3.52
C LEU A 130 -3.36 -0.94 3.97
N SER A 131 -3.12 -1.73 5.03
CA SER A 131 -4.11 -2.67 5.59
C SER A 131 -3.89 -2.86 7.10
N ASN A 132 -4.81 -3.54 7.78
CA ASN A 132 -4.68 -3.89 9.21
C ASN A 132 -4.12 -5.32 9.44
N GLY A 133 -3.83 -6.04 8.36
CA GLY A 133 -3.31 -7.41 8.40
C GLY A 133 -4.29 -8.49 8.88
N ASP A 134 -5.59 -8.18 9.00
CA ASP A 134 -6.60 -9.19 9.38
C ASP A 134 -6.85 -10.19 8.25
N ALA A 135 -6.89 -9.71 7.00
CA ALA A 135 -7.00 -10.56 5.82
C ALA A 135 -5.60 -10.88 5.28
N PRO A 136 -5.33 -12.16 4.92
CA PRO A 136 -4.02 -12.53 4.41
C PRO A 136 -3.79 -11.93 3.03
N VAL A 137 -2.57 -11.48 2.78
CA VAL A 137 -2.11 -11.09 1.45
C VAL A 137 -1.68 -12.36 0.71
N VAL A 138 -2.26 -12.58 -0.47
CA VAL A 138 -1.99 -13.75 -1.32
C VAL A 138 -1.72 -13.32 -2.75
N GLY A 139 -0.95 -14.13 -3.49
CA GLY A 139 -0.60 -13.86 -4.88
C GLY A 139 0.74 -13.14 -5.05
N THR A 140 1.54 -13.08 -3.99
CA THR A 140 2.92 -12.59 -4.00
C THR A 140 3.92 -13.76 -3.84
N PRO A 141 5.16 -13.63 -4.31
CA PRO A 141 6.20 -14.64 -4.06
C PRO A 141 6.58 -14.82 -2.58
N PHE A 142 6.11 -13.92 -1.70
CA PHE A 142 6.49 -13.85 -0.29
C PHE A 142 5.26 -13.93 0.64
N ASP A 143 4.15 -14.52 0.17
CA ASP A 143 2.89 -14.66 0.92
C ASP A 143 3.12 -15.18 2.35
N ARG A 144 3.92 -16.24 2.52
CA ARG A 144 4.21 -16.81 3.84
C ARG A 144 4.91 -15.79 4.74
N SER A 145 6.01 -15.20 4.27
CA SER A 145 6.83 -14.28 5.05
C SER A 145 6.07 -13.02 5.45
N LEU A 146 5.33 -12.43 4.50
CA LEU A 146 4.49 -11.26 4.72
C LEU A 146 3.41 -11.52 5.78
N ASN A 147 2.67 -12.63 5.64
CA ASN A 147 1.60 -12.96 6.57
C ASN A 147 2.11 -13.39 7.97
N VAL A 148 3.35 -13.87 8.08
CA VAL A 148 3.99 -14.07 9.41
C VAL A 148 4.16 -12.73 10.10
N LEU A 149 4.68 -11.71 9.42
CA LEU A 149 4.84 -10.37 9.99
C LEU A 149 3.49 -9.76 10.37
N TYR A 150 2.47 -9.89 9.53
CA TYR A 150 1.13 -9.40 9.86
C TYR A 150 0.61 -10.04 11.15
N ARG A 151 0.71 -11.36 11.29
CA ARG A 151 0.29 -12.06 12.51
C ARG A 151 1.08 -11.65 13.75
N GLU A 152 2.38 -11.42 13.61
CA GLU A 152 3.28 -11.05 14.71
C GLU A 152 2.95 -9.65 15.26
N TYR A 153 2.69 -8.67 14.38
CA TYR A 153 2.55 -7.25 14.79
C TYR A 153 1.12 -6.70 14.81
N ARG A 154 0.11 -7.43 14.29
CA ARG A 154 -1.26 -6.90 14.17
C ARG A 154 -1.82 -6.38 15.49
N THR A 155 -1.62 -7.12 16.58
CA THR A 155 -2.16 -6.75 17.90
C THR A 155 -1.56 -5.44 18.39
N ASP A 156 -0.28 -5.22 18.09
CA ASP A 156 0.44 -4.01 18.49
C ASP A 156 -0.03 -2.81 17.67
N LEU A 157 -0.17 -2.98 16.35
CA LEU A 157 -0.64 -1.92 15.46
C LEU A 157 -2.11 -1.55 15.68
N GLN A 158 -2.97 -2.54 15.92
CA GLN A 158 -4.36 -2.32 16.29
C GLN A 158 -4.47 -1.54 17.61
N ARG A 159 -3.59 -1.82 18.59
CA ARG A 159 -3.57 -1.12 19.88
C ARG A 159 -3.22 0.35 19.73
N VAL A 160 -2.30 0.68 18.82
CA VAL A 160 -1.89 2.08 18.54
C VAL A 160 -2.67 2.71 17.39
N GLY A 161 -3.64 2.00 16.81
CA GLY A 161 -4.50 2.48 15.73
C GLY A 161 -3.75 2.80 14.43
N LYS A 162 -2.66 2.09 14.13
CA LYS A 162 -1.83 2.31 12.93
C LYS A 162 -2.05 1.22 11.88
N PRO A 163 -2.07 1.55 10.58
CA PRO A 163 -2.09 0.53 9.54
C PRO A 163 -0.69 -0.07 9.33
N PHE A 164 -0.64 -1.29 8.80
CA PHE A 164 0.54 -1.76 8.10
C PHE A 164 0.70 -0.97 6.80
N VAL A 165 1.92 -0.57 6.49
CA VAL A 165 2.35 -0.07 5.18
C VAL A 165 3.26 -1.11 4.58
N THR A 166 2.78 -1.83 3.56
CA THR A 166 3.61 -2.78 2.81
C THR A 166 4.03 -2.15 1.50
N ARG A 167 5.33 -1.97 1.31
CA ARG A 167 5.88 -1.46 0.06
C ARG A 167 6.26 -2.61 -0.85
N PHE A 168 5.94 -2.49 -2.13
CA PHE A 168 6.44 -3.34 -3.20
C PHE A 168 7.11 -2.47 -4.26
N THR A 169 8.24 -2.91 -4.79
CA THR A 169 8.72 -2.45 -6.09
C THR A 169 8.53 -3.57 -7.09
N ILE A 170 7.91 -3.25 -8.21
CA ILE A 170 7.60 -4.17 -9.29
C ILE A 170 8.22 -3.64 -10.58
N ASP A 171 9.18 -4.38 -11.13
CA ASP A 171 9.85 -4.04 -12.38
C ASP A 171 9.48 -5.04 -13.46
N ASN A 172 9.09 -4.55 -14.63
CA ASN A 172 8.64 -5.38 -15.76
C ASN A 172 7.58 -6.44 -15.35
N GLY A 173 6.68 -6.08 -14.42
CA GLY A 173 5.64 -6.96 -13.89
C GLY A 173 6.11 -8.02 -12.88
N GLN A 174 7.34 -7.96 -12.39
CA GLN A 174 7.90 -8.86 -11.38
C GLN A 174 8.22 -8.13 -10.08
N PHE A 175 7.89 -8.72 -8.94
CA PHE A 175 8.30 -8.18 -7.64
C PHE A 175 9.81 -8.25 -7.49
N VAL A 176 10.46 -7.12 -7.23
CA VAL A 176 11.92 -7.04 -7.02
C VAL A 176 12.28 -6.77 -5.56
N THR A 177 11.51 -5.92 -4.86
CA THR A 177 11.73 -5.62 -3.44
C THR A 177 10.40 -5.51 -2.70
N TRP A 178 10.44 -5.76 -1.40
CA TRP A 178 9.31 -5.55 -0.50
C TRP A 178 9.76 -5.26 0.92
N ASP A 179 8.95 -4.50 1.67
CA ASP A 179 9.11 -4.28 3.10
C ASP A 179 7.76 -3.98 3.77
N VAL A 180 7.74 -4.03 5.11
CA VAL A 180 6.56 -3.76 5.93
C VAL A 180 6.94 -2.80 7.05
N SER A 181 6.19 -1.72 7.20
CA SER A 181 6.36 -0.74 8.28
C SER A 181 5.02 -0.39 8.95
N ALA A 182 5.09 0.24 10.12
CA ALA A 182 3.95 0.57 10.99
C ALA A 182 3.67 2.08 11.09
N ASP A 183 4.69 2.91 10.87
CA ASP A 183 4.65 4.36 10.77
C ASP A 183 6.04 4.81 10.30
N LEU A 184 6.17 6.02 9.75
CA LEU A 184 7.41 6.59 9.19
C LEU A 184 8.45 6.98 10.25
N GLY A 185 8.78 6.06 11.14
CA GLY A 185 9.87 6.18 12.09
C GLY A 185 10.93 5.11 11.82
N GLN A 186 11.76 5.34 10.81
CA GLN A 186 12.95 4.55 10.43
C GLN A 186 12.72 3.20 9.74
N SER A 187 12.27 3.21 8.48
CA SER A 187 12.66 2.14 7.55
C SER A 187 14.17 2.24 7.33
N LYS A 188 14.96 1.44 8.08
CA LYS A 188 16.35 1.18 7.70
C LYS A 188 16.31 0.47 6.36
N GLU A 189 16.88 1.12 5.36
CA GLU A 189 17.07 0.59 4.02
C GLU A 189 17.81 -0.74 4.13
N ALA A 190 17.18 -1.81 3.64
CA ALA A 190 17.83 -3.10 3.53
C ALA A 190 18.85 -3.00 2.39
N GLU A 191 20.09 -2.68 2.74
CA GLU A 191 21.23 -2.70 1.84
C GLU A 191 21.53 -4.15 1.42
N ASN A 192 21.26 -4.41 0.15
CA ASN A 192 21.75 -5.48 -0.73
C ASN A 192 21.70 -6.97 -0.31
N THR A 193 21.02 -7.71 -1.19
CA THR A 193 20.93 -9.18 -1.35
C THR A 193 19.99 -9.92 -0.38
N SER A 194 18.93 -10.51 -0.96
CA SER A 194 17.89 -11.31 -0.29
C SER A 194 16.86 -10.50 0.54
N PRO A 195 15.55 -10.89 0.55
CA PRO A 195 14.47 -10.12 1.18
C PRO A 195 14.67 -10.06 2.71
N SER A 196 15.38 -9.04 3.16
CA SER A 196 15.76 -8.86 4.56
C SER A 196 14.74 -7.96 5.27
N LYS A 197 14.22 -8.51 6.38
CA LYS A 197 13.32 -7.87 7.33
C LYS A 197 13.81 -6.49 7.74
N SER A 198 12.94 -5.49 7.69
CA SER A 198 13.04 -4.33 8.56
C SER A 198 11.65 -3.99 9.09
N ILE A 199 11.47 -4.19 10.39
CA ILE A 199 10.41 -3.58 11.18
C ILE A 199 11.11 -2.60 12.10
N ALA A 200 10.80 -1.31 11.94
CA ALA A 200 11.10 -0.32 12.95
C ALA A 200 10.28 -0.64 14.21
N VAL A 201 10.93 -1.22 15.19
CA VAL A 201 10.32 -1.54 16.49
C VAL A 201 9.99 -0.22 17.19
N LEU A 202 8.70 0.03 17.42
CA LEU A 202 8.23 1.06 18.36
C LEU A 202 8.91 0.85 19.71
N PRO A 203 9.42 1.89 20.40
CA PRO A 203 9.96 1.72 21.75
C PRO A 203 8.85 1.29 22.71
N THR A 204 8.80 0.00 23.04
CA THR A 204 7.87 -0.52 24.05
C THR A 204 8.39 -0.20 25.44
N ASN A 205 8.02 0.96 25.98
CA ASN A 205 8.05 1.16 27.43
C ASN A 205 6.89 0.37 28.05
N SER A 206 7.19 -0.82 28.57
CA SER A 206 6.31 -1.56 29.48
C SER A 206 7.18 -2.26 30.53
N PRO A 207 6.86 -2.12 31.83
CA PRO A 207 7.74 -2.54 32.92
C PRO A 207 7.86 -4.07 32.96
N ARG A 208 9.11 -4.55 32.96
CA ARG A 208 9.44 -5.97 33.09
C ARG A 208 8.79 -6.56 34.34
N ARG A 209 7.87 -7.51 34.19
CA ARG A 209 7.53 -8.45 35.25
C ARG A 209 8.79 -9.23 35.61
N ARG A 210 9.31 -9.01 36.83
CA ARG A 210 10.37 -9.84 37.42
C ARG A 210 9.86 -11.28 37.49
N ALA A 211 10.48 -12.18 36.74
CA ALA A 211 10.33 -13.60 36.98
C ALA A 211 10.93 -13.91 38.36
N ARG A 212 10.09 -14.45 39.24
CA ARG A 212 10.44 -14.96 40.56
C ARG A 212 11.28 -16.24 40.35
N LEU A 213 12.55 -16.21 40.74
CA LEU A 213 13.42 -17.39 40.77
C LEU A 213 12.86 -18.40 41.79
N LEU A 214 12.62 -19.63 41.36
CA LEU A 214 12.40 -20.77 42.24
C LEU A 214 13.77 -21.35 42.65
N PRO A 215 14.00 -21.69 43.92
CA PRO A 215 15.24 -22.34 44.34
C PRO A 215 15.24 -23.80 43.92
N SER A 216 16.32 -24.21 43.25
CA SER A 216 16.67 -25.59 42.94
C SER A 216 17.08 -26.32 44.22
N PHE A 217 16.29 -27.32 44.62
CA PHE A 217 16.69 -28.34 45.57
C PHE A 217 17.58 -29.37 44.85
N LEU A 218 18.81 -29.56 45.35
CA LEU A 218 19.61 -30.75 45.09
C LEU A 218 19.99 -31.33 46.46
N ASN A 219 19.68 -32.61 46.63
CA ASN A 219 19.76 -33.37 47.87
C ASN A 219 20.90 -34.38 47.71
N ARG A 220 21.99 -34.21 48.46
CA ARG A 220 22.85 -35.23 49.08
C ARG A 220 24.10 -34.59 49.68
#